data_AF-A0A830HL11-F1
#
_entry.id   AF-A0A830HL11-F1
#
_cell.length_a   1.000
_cell.length_b   1.000
_cell.length_c   1.000
_cell.angle_alpha   90.00
_cell.angle_beta   90.00
_cell.angle_gamma   90.00
#
_symmetry.space_group_name_H-M   'P 1'
#
loop_
_entity.id
_entity.type
_entity.pdbx_description
1 polymer ?
#
loop_
_entity_poly.entity_id
_entity_poly.type
_entity_poly.pdbx_seq_one_letter_code
_entity_poly.pdbx_strand_id
1 'polypeptide(L)'
;MVVMEDCEGPRQLYRGWGAVLLRNVPHSVLKFLAYEQGKAFVLRRQSLRNGGGGVVAERAVLAPAWNLAVGACAGSTAALFTTPFDLVKTRLQTDSAYAATHASASATRYRGVAHVLRTIVQEEGFRGLYRGIGPRLFIYCSQGAIFFGSYELAKHLFDRPPAQSAVGVGGGARTASRANFDDKDKDRLASASTYKIPTPNEMPLHIPLTHGQGPSYNFFEGRNLALELVRVTESAALRCSQWYGRGDKIAADQAAVDGMRAVLRHIKMKGTIVIGEGEKDEAPMLYNGEMVGDGSSPEVDVAVDPVDGTTMTASGGPGAVSVIAVAEKGAMFNPGPVVYMEKLVVPEEVHASHVHLDDPISQTIRTVAVAKKKAVEDVVVCILQRPRHEKIINEVRAAGARVKLIVDGDVAASLAVSKHGSGVDMVVGTGGSPEGVITACALRALGAHMQARLAPRDEEERKAAIVFHGSADRVDRVMHTADLCGGKELYFAATGVTDGEFLRGVHFHMGGASTHSMVVRNLSGTVRYMDTHHKWAKPSITNPRFQQQADILMSNEGEEDDK
;
A
#
# COMPACT_ATOMS: atom_id res chain seq x y z
N MET A 1 -15.21 38.52 -3.80
CA MET A 1 -14.80 38.90 -2.43
C MET A 1 -14.53 40.40 -2.38
N VAL A 2 -15.44 41.22 -2.92
CA VAL A 2 -15.45 42.70 -2.85
C VAL A 2 -16.90 43.08 -3.12
N VAL A 3 -17.78 42.92 -2.13
CA VAL A 3 -19.11 43.55 -1.86
C VAL A 3 -19.72 42.71 -0.72
N MET A 4 -19.13 42.73 0.47
CA MET A 4 -19.73 42.18 1.70
C MET A 4 -18.99 42.82 2.89
N GLU A 5 -18.92 44.15 2.92
CA GLU A 5 -18.27 44.83 4.04
C GLU A 5 -19.18 45.79 4.82
N ASP A 6 -20.40 46.06 4.37
CA ASP A 6 -21.32 46.88 5.15
C ASP A 6 -22.67 46.18 5.34
N CYS A 7 -22.93 45.89 6.61
CA CYS A 7 -24.16 45.34 7.22
C CYS A 7 -24.35 43.81 7.10
N GLU A 8 -24.36 43.14 8.26
CA GLU A 8 -24.80 41.76 8.56
C GLU A 8 -23.71 40.66 8.61
N GLY A 9 -23.55 40.03 9.79
CA GLY A 9 -22.40 39.18 10.15
C GLY A 9 -22.34 37.75 9.53
N PRO A 10 -21.36 36.92 9.94
CA PRO A 10 -20.99 35.65 9.28
C PRO A 10 -22.09 34.56 9.26
N ARG A 11 -23.15 34.71 10.06
CA ARG A 11 -24.32 33.81 10.05
C ARG A 11 -25.16 33.91 8.78
N GLN A 12 -25.03 34.98 8.00
CA GLN A 12 -25.81 35.18 6.79
C GLN A 12 -25.37 34.26 5.64
N LEU A 13 -24.08 33.83 5.61
CA LEU A 13 -23.56 32.81 4.68
C LEU A 13 -24.31 31.47 4.77
N TYR A 14 -24.93 31.18 5.92
CA TYR A 14 -25.64 29.92 6.18
C TYR A 14 -27.17 30.05 6.04
N ARG A 15 -27.68 31.22 5.63
CA ARG A 15 -29.11 31.42 5.40
C ARG A 15 -29.55 30.62 4.17
N GLY A 16 -30.45 29.66 4.37
CA GLY A 16 -30.91 28.73 3.33
C GLY A 16 -30.19 27.37 3.31
N TRP A 17 -29.20 27.15 4.18
CA TRP A 17 -28.48 25.87 4.28
C TRP A 17 -29.40 24.70 4.66
N GLY A 18 -30.42 24.94 5.48
CA GLY A 18 -31.46 23.95 5.79
C GLY A 18 -32.24 23.47 4.56
N ALA A 19 -32.55 24.36 3.61
CA ALA A 19 -33.20 23.97 2.35
C ALA A 19 -32.25 23.20 1.41
N VAL A 20 -30.94 23.49 1.49
CA VAL A 20 -29.90 22.74 0.76
C VAL A 20 -29.79 21.32 1.29
N LEU A 21 -29.70 21.14 2.62
CA LEU A 21 -29.64 19.81 3.25
C LEU A 21 -30.91 19.00 3.03
N LEU A 22 -32.09 19.63 3.19
CA LEU A 22 -33.39 19.00 2.98
C LEU A 22 -33.57 18.50 1.55
N ARG A 23 -32.86 19.08 0.58
CA ARG A 23 -32.80 18.56 -0.78
C ARG A 23 -31.72 17.49 -0.95
N ASN A 24 -30.48 17.80 -0.55
CA ASN A 24 -29.31 16.99 -0.90
C ASN A 24 -29.30 15.63 -0.21
N VAL A 25 -29.65 15.59 1.07
CA VAL A 25 -29.63 14.34 1.84
C VAL A 25 -30.67 13.36 1.30
N PRO A 26 -31.96 13.72 1.12
CA PRO A 26 -32.93 12.82 0.49
C PRO A 26 -32.57 12.46 -0.95
N HIS A 27 -32.01 13.39 -1.73
CA HIS A 27 -31.60 13.12 -3.11
C HIS A 27 -30.53 12.03 -3.19
N SER A 28 -29.49 12.12 -2.34
CA SER A 28 -28.41 11.13 -2.30
C SER A 28 -28.91 9.77 -1.82
N VAL A 29 -29.76 9.73 -0.78
CA VAL A 29 -30.35 8.49 -0.26
C VAL A 29 -31.22 7.81 -1.32
N LEU A 30 -32.14 8.55 -1.94
CA LEU A 30 -33.04 8.00 -2.96
C LEU A 30 -32.28 7.55 -4.21
N LYS A 31 -31.25 8.31 -4.62
CA LYS A 31 -30.40 7.93 -5.75
C LYS A 31 -29.66 6.62 -5.46
N PHE A 32 -29.08 6.47 -4.26
CA PHE A 32 -28.36 5.26 -3.89
C PHE A 32 -29.30 4.05 -3.80
N LEU A 33 -30.45 4.18 -3.13
CA LEU A 33 -31.44 3.12 -3.02
C LEU A 33 -31.97 2.69 -4.39
N ALA A 34 -32.32 3.64 -5.27
CA ALA A 34 -32.79 3.33 -6.62
C ALA A 34 -31.71 2.66 -7.48
N TYR A 35 -30.45 3.07 -7.32
CA TYR A 35 -29.31 2.46 -8.01
C TYR A 35 -29.09 1.01 -7.57
N GLU A 36 -29.05 0.75 -6.26
CA GLU A 36 -28.88 -0.60 -5.70
C GLU A 36 -30.02 -1.54 -6.11
N GLN A 37 -31.28 -1.07 -6.05
CA GLN A 37 -32.45 -1.85 -6.48
C GLN A 37 -32.43 -2.14 -7.99
N GLY A 38 -32.09 -1.15 -8.81
CA GLY A 38 -31.97 -1.33 -10.26
C GLY A 38 -30.82 -2.27 -10.64
N LYS A 39 -29.70 -2.20 -9.93
CA LYS A 39 -28.55 -3.08 -10.11
C LYS A 39 -28.89 -4.52 -9.74
N ALA A 40 -29.49 -4.73 -8.58
CA ALA A 40 -29.95 -6.04 -8.13
C ALA A 40 -30.97 -6.66 -9.10
N PHE A 41 -31.88 -5.86 -9.65
CA PHE A 41 -32.86 -6.31 -10.65
C PHE A 41 -32.21 -6.80 -11.95
N VAL A 42 -31.27 -6.02 -12.52
CA VAL A 42 -30.59 -6.39 -13.77
C VAL A 42 -29.72 -7.64 -13.56
N LEU A 43 -28.99 -7.73 -12.45
CA LEU A 43 -28.17 -8.90 -12.12
C LEU A 43 -29.03 -10.16 -11.92
N ARG A 44 -30.16 -10.03 -11.20
CA ARG A 44 -31.12 -11.14 -11.02
C ARG A 44 -31.69 -11.62 -12.35
N ARG A 45 -32.01 -10.70 -13.26
CA ARG A 45 -32.55 -11.03 -14.59
C ARG A 45 -31.51 -11.67 -15.52
N GLN A 46 -30.25 -11.24 -15.42
CA GLN A 46 -29.13 -11.88 -16.14
C GLN A 46 -28.82 -13.27 -15.61
N SER A 47 -28.88 -13.48 -14.28
CA SER A 47 -28.71 -14.79 -13.65
C SER A 47 -29.78 -15.79 -14.09
N LEU A 48 -31.04 -15.37 -14.16
CA LEU A 48 -32.15 -16.20 -14.65
C LEU A 48 -32.02 -16.55 -16.14
N ARG A 49 -31.49 -15.65 -16.96
CA ARG A 49 -31.31 -15.86 -18.40
C ARG A 49 -30.14 -16.79 -18.74
N ASN A 50 -29.15 -16.89 -17.86
CA ASN A 50 -27.98 -17.76 -18.02
C ASN A 50 -28.13 -19.14 -17.33
N GLY A 51 -29.35 -19.54 -16.95
CA GLY A 51 -29.66 -20.90 -16.47
C GLY A 51 -29.21 -21.23 -15.03
N GLY A 52 -28.77 -20.25 -14.24
CA GLY A 52 -28.30 -20.47 -12.86
C GLY A 52 -29.23 -19.85 -11.81
N GLY A 53 -29.99 -20.69 -11.10
CA GLY A 53 -30.76 -20.32 -9.91
C GLY A 53 -29.90 -20.13 -8.66
N GLY A 54 -28.91 -19.23 -8.72
CA GLY A 54 -27.96 -18.97 -7.64
C GLY A 54 -27.98 -17.52 -7.14
N VAL A 55 -27.70 -17.35 -5.85
CA VAL A 55 -27.70 -16.10 -5.07
C VAL A 55 -26.89 -14.99 -5.75
N VAL A 56 -27.48 -13.79 -5.88
CA VAL A 56 -26.85 -12.60 -6.46
C VAL A 56 -25.68 -12.15 -5.58
N ALA A 57 -24.45 -12.26 -6.09
CA ALA A 57 -23.23 -11.87 -5.37
C ALA A 57 -23.19 -10.35 -5.09
N GLU A 58 -22.85 -10.00 -3.85
CA GLU A 58 -22.84 -8.62 -3.30
C GLU A 58 -21.90 -7.63 -4.04
N ARG A 59 -20.97 -8.13 -4.87
CA ARG A 59 -20.00 -7.33 -5.64
C ARG A 59 -20.05 -7.51 -7.16
N ALA A 60 -21.13 -8.02 -7.72
CA ALA A 60 -21.23 -8.15 -9.18
C ALA A 60 -21.24 -6.75 -9.86
N VAL A 61 -20.39 -6.58 -10.87
CA VAL A 61 -20.25 -5.34 -11.66
C VAL A 61 -21.10 -5.48 -12.94
N LEU A 62 -22.02 -4.55 -13.18
CA LEU A 62 -22.81 -4.55 -14.42
C LEU A 62 -21.96 -4.14 -15.61
N ALA A 63 -22.33 -4.63 -16.80
CA ALA A 63 -21.77 -4.11 -18.05
C ALA A 63 -22.02 -2.58 -18.19
N PRO A 64 -21.13 -1.82 -18.85
CA PRO A 64 -21.19 -0.36 -18.94
C PRO A 64 -22.55 0.21 -19.38
N ALA A 65 -23.18 -0.40 -20.40
CA ALA A 65 -24.48 0.02 -20.91
C ALA A 65 -25.61 -0.13 -19.87
N TRP A 66 -25.57 -1.19 -19.04
CA TRP A 66 -26.55 -1.41 -17.99
C TRP A 66 -26.30 -0.51 -16.77
N ASN A 67 -25.04 -0.24 -16.43
CA ASN A 67 -24.70 0.76 -15.42
C ASN A 67 -25.21 2.16 -15.82
N LEU A 68 -25.08 2.54 -17.09
CA LEU A 68 -25.59 3.81 -17.60
C LEU A 68 -27.12 3.90 -17.46
N ALA A 69 -27.84 2.88 -17.93
CA ALA A 69 -29.29 2.84 -17.87
C ALA A 69 -29.81 2.87 -16.42
N VAL A 70 -29.22 2.07 -15.53
CA VAL A 70 -29.59 2.02 -14.11
C VAL A 70 -29.23 3.33 -13.40
N GLY A 71 -28.06 3.91 -13.69
CA GLY A 71 -27.64 5.20 -13.14
C GLY A 71 -28.54 6.37 -13.57
N ALA A 72 -28.93 6.42 -14.85
CA ALA A 72 -29.85 7.43 -15.38
C ALA A 72 -31.26 7.32 -14.78
N CYS A 73 -31.78 6.09 -14.67
CA CYS A 73 -33.08 5.83 -14.03
C CYS A 73 -33.06 6.18 -12.53
N ALA A 74 -31.98 5.86 -11.82
CA ALA A 74 -31.82 6.17 -10.40
C ALA A 74 -31.74 7.68 -10.14
N GLY A 75 -30.96 8.41 -10.95
CA GLY A 75 -30.88 9.88 -10.90
C GLY A 75 -32.21 10.55 -11.20
N SER A 76 -32.93 10.06 -12.21
CA SER A 76 -34.25 10.57 -12.60
C SER A 76 -35.31 10.32 -11.53
N THR A 77 -35.29 9.14 -10.91
CA THR A 77 -36.19 8.79 -9.80
C THR A 77 -35.93 9.68 -8.59
N ALA A 78 -34.66 9.87 -8.21
CA ALA A 78 -34.30 10.78 -7.13
C ALA A 78 -34.69 12.23 -7.44
N ALA A 79 -34.54 12.68 -8.70
CA ALA A 79 -34.96 14.01 -9.13
C ALA A 79 -36.48 14.19 -9.03
N LEU A 80 -37.28 13.20 -9.45
CA LEU A 80 -38.74 13.22 -9.35
C LEU A 80 -39.19 13.47 -7.90
N PHE A 81 -38.70 12.68 -6.95
CA PHE A 81 -39.11 12.80 -5.54
C PHE A 81 -38.54 14.04 -4.83
N THR A 82 -37.45 14.62 -5.31
CA THR A 82 -36.83 15.80 -4.71
C THR A 82 -37.11 17.11 -5.46
N THR A 83 -37.98 17.08 -6.47
CA THR A 83 -38.44 18.28 -7.20
C THR A 83 -39.14 19.30 -6.29
N PRO A 84 -40.07 18.89 -5.42
CA PRO A 84 -40.73 19.83 -4.51
C PRO A 84 -39.75 20.59 -3.59
N PHE A 85 -38.75 19.91 -3.04
CA PHE A 85 -37.77 20.51 -2.13
C PHE A 85 -36.80 21.47 -2.83
N ASP A 86 -36.45 21.20 -4.08
CA ASP A 86 -35.59 22.07 -4.88
C ASP A 86 -36.36 23.32 -5.36
N LEU A 87 -37.67 23.20 -5.65
CA LEU A 87 -38.51 24.36 -5.93
C LEU A 87 -38.63 25.27 -4.70
N VAL A 88 -38.79 24.69 -3.50
CA VAL A 88 -38.79 25.47 -2.26
C VAL A 88 -37.44 26.15 -2.03
N LYS A 89 -36.33 25.45 -2.26
CA LYS A 89 -34.98 26.01 -2.17
C LYS A 89 -34.79 27.18 -3.15
N THR A 90 -35.12 26.98 -4.42
CA THR A 90 -34.93 28.00 -5.47
C THR A 90 -35.78 29.24 -5.23
N ARG A 91 -37.03 29.10 -4.78
CA ARG A 91 -37.86 30.26 -4.39
C ARG A 91 -37.33 30.99 -3.17
N LEU A 92 -36.86 30.29 -2.14
CA LEU A 92 -36.24 30.91 -0.96
C LEU A 92 -34.95 31.66 -1.32
N GLN A 93 -34.10 31.08 -2.16
CA GLN A 93 -32.84 31.70 -2.58
C GLN A 93 -33.08 32.89 -3.52
N THR A 94 -34.08 32.82 -4.41
CA THR A 94 -34.44 33.93 -5.30
C THR A 94 -35.09 35.07 -4.53
N ASP A 95 -35.99 34.79 -3.58
CA ASP A 95 -36.62 35.78 -2.71
C ASP A 95 -35.58 36.48 -1.82
N SER A 96 -34.60 35.73 -1.30
CA SER A 96 -33.50 36.30 -0.51
C SER A 96 -32.56 37.17 -1.36
N ALA A 97 -32.24 36.75 -2.59
CA ALA A 97 -31.41 37.53 -3.52
C ALA A 97 -32.12 38.81 -4.02
N TYR A 98 -33.44 38.74 -4.22
CA TYR A 98 -34.26 39.89 -4.60
C TYR A 98 -34.38 40.90 -3.46
N ALA A 99 -34.59 40.44 -2.23
CA ALA A 99 -34.62 41.30 -1.04
C ALA A 99 -33.26 41.98 -0.77
N ALA A 100 -32.14 41.29 -1.04
CA ALA A 100 -30.80 41.85 -0.87
C ALA A 100 -30.44 42.95 -1.89
N THR A 101 -31.10 42.98 -3.06
CA THR A 101 -30.79 43.94 -4.15
C THR A 101 -31.69 45.19 -4.15
N HIS A 102 -32.81 45.17 -3.45
CA HIS A 102 -33.79 46.27 -3.40
C HIS A 102 -34.01 46.75 -1.96
N ALA A 103 -33.15 47.68 -1.49
CA ALA A 103 -33.10 48.21 -0.12
C ALA A 103 -34.34 49.01 0.35
N SER A 104 -35.46 48.95 -0.37
CA SER A 104 -36.72 49.64 -0.01
C SER A 104 -37.95 48.73 0.03
N ALA A 105 -37.80 47.41 -0.20
CA ALA A 105 -38.90 46.45 -0.07
C ALA A 105 -38.81 45.72 1.29
N SER A 106 -39.62 46.18 2.24
CA SER A 106 -39.77 45.60 3.57
C SER A 106 -40.28 44.14 3.50
N ALA A 107 -39.49 43.23 4.09
CA ALA A 107 -39.75 41.82 4.40
C ALA A 107 -39.63 40.80 3.25
N THR A 108 -38.79 39.78 3.46
CA THR A 108 -38.74 38.54 2.67
C THR A 108 -40.15 37.94 2.57
N ARG A 109 -40.63 37.65 1.36
CA ARG A 109 -41.98 37.11 1.10
C ARG A 109 -42.19 35.76 1.80
N TYR A 110 -41.12 35.02 2.04
CA TYR A 110 -41.17 33.70 2.66
C TYR A 110 -40.45 33.64 4.02
N ARG A 111 -41.19 33.22 5.06
CA ARG A 111 -40.67 33.07 6.43
C ARG A 111 -39.89 31.76 6.68
N GLY A 112 -39.92 30.82 5.74
CA GLY A 112 -39.22 29.53 5.84
C GLY A 112 -39.76 28.46 4.90
N VAL A 113 -39.15 27.28 4.93
CA VAL A 113 -39.45 26.14 4.05
C VAL A 113 -40.93 25.74 4.09
N ALA A 114 -41.52 25.62 5.29
CA ALA A 114 -42.92 25.22 5.46
C ALA A 114 -43.91 26.27 4.91
N HIS A 115 -43.57 27.56 5.04
CA HIS A 115 -44.38 28.65 4.52
C HIS A 115 -44.43 28.63 2.99
N VAL A 116 -43.28 28.40 2.34
CA VAL A 116 -43.17 28.30 0.88
C VAL A 116 -43.98 27.12 0.36
N LEU A 117 -43.83 25.95 0.98
CA LEU A 117 -44.52 24.73 0.57
C LEU A 117 -46.05 24.90 0.65
N ARG A 118 -46.54 25.49 1.74
CA ARG A 118 -47.97 25.79 1.91
C ARG A 118 -48.48 26.80 0.88
N THR A 119 -47.72 27.85 0.63
CA THR A 119 -48.08 28.90 -0.34
C THR A 119 -48.20 28.33 -1.75
N ILE A 120 -47.24 27.51 -2.19
CA ILE A 120 -47.28 26.87 -3.53
C ILE A 120 -48.51 25.97 -3.66
N VAL A 121 -48.80 25.16 -2.64
CA VAL A 121 -49.97 24.26 -2.69
C VAL A 121 -51.29 25.03 -2.72
N GLN A 122 -51.37 26.18 -2.03
CA GLN A 122 -52.59 27.00 -2.00
C GLN A 122 -52.79 27.84 -3.27
N GLU A 123 -51.71 28.41 -3.83
CA GLU A 123 -51.80 29.31 -4.99
C GLU A 123 -51.71 28.57 -6.34
N GLU A 124 -50.88 27.53 -6.43
CA GLU A 124 -50.57 26.82 -7.69
C GLU A 124 -51.02 25.35 -7.69
N GLY A 125 -51.55 24.86 -6.56
CA GLY A 125 -51.93 23.47 -6.37
C GLY A 125 -50.74 22.51 -6.27
N PHE A 126 -51.03 21.23 -6.04
CA PHE A 126 -50.00 20.19 -5.92
C PHE A 126 -49.14 20.01 -7.18
N ARG A 127 -49.66 20.35 -8.36
CA ARG A 127 -48.90 20.33 -9.62
C ARG A 127 -47.86 21.46 -9.68
N GLY A 128 -48.08 22.57 -8.98
CA GLY A 128 -47.11 23.67 -8.85
C GLY A 128 -45.77 23.23 -8.25
N LEU A 129 -45.78 22.23 -7.35
CA LEU A 129 -44.57 21.68 -6.70
C LEU A 129 -43.61 20.97 -7.67
N TYR A 130 -44.08 20.61 -8.86
CA TYR A 130 -43.31 19.89 -9.88
C TYR A 130 -42.96 20.76 -11.09
N ARG A 131 -43.24 22.07 -11.01
CA ARG A 131 -42.91 23.02 -12.08
C ARG A 131 -41.39 23.10 -12.27
N GLY A 132 -40.91 22.77 -13.46
CA GLY A 132 -39.47 22.69 -13.78
C GLY A 132 -38.89 21.27 -13.76
N ILE A 133 -39.71 20.22 -13.57
CA ILE A 133 -39.24 18.83 -13.61
C ILE A 133 -38.62 18.43 -14.97
N GLY A 134 -39.13 18.94 -16.08
CA GLY A 134 -38.64 18.63 -17.42
C GLY A 134 -37.16 18.99 -17.62
N PRO A 135 -36.78 20.27 -17.45
CA PRO A 135 -35.37 20.70 -17.46
C PRO A 135 -34.49 19.92 -16.47
N ARG A 136 -35.05 19.58 -15.29
CA ARG A 136 -34.31 18.85 -14.27
C ARG A 136 -34.01 17.41 -14.68
N LEU A 137 -35.00 16.67 -15.18
CA LEU A 137 -34.78 15.32 -15.69
C LEU A 137 -33.77 15.32 -16.83
N PHE A 138 -33.82 16.32 -17.71
CA PHE A 138 -32.85 16.47 -18.79
C PHE A 138 -31.41 16.60 -18.26
N ILE A 139 -31.16 17.50 -17.29
CA ILE A 139 -29.83 17.70 -16.69
C ILE A 139 -29.29 16.41 -16.06
N TYR A 140 -30.12 15.69 -15.30
CA TYR A 140 -29.67 14.48 -14.62
C TYR A 140 -29.44 13.31 -15.59
N CYS A 141 -30.24 13.19 -16.65
CA CYS A 141 -30.02 12.24 -17.73
C CYS A 141 -28.73 12.56 -18.51
N SER A 142 -28.50 13.83 -18.88
CA SER A 142 -27.30 14.24 -19.60
C SER A 142 -26.04 14.14 -18.74
N GLN A 143 -26.13 14.46 -17.45
CA GLN A 143 -25.01 14.34 -16.52
C GLN A 143 -24.56 12.88 -16.37
N GLY A 144 -25.51 11.94 -16.33
CA GLY A 144 -25.19 10.50 -16.35
C GLY A 144 -24.47 10.08 -17.63
N ALA A 145 -24.94 10.55 -18.79
CA ALA A 145 -24.31 10.26 -20.08
C ALA A 145 -22.90 10.86 -20.20
N ILE A 146 -22.68 12.10 -19.75
CA ILE A 146 -21.38 12.77 -19.81
C ILE A 146 -20.39 12.13 -18.85
N PHE A 147 -20.79 11.88 -17.59
CA PHE A 147 -19.90 11.29 -16.58
C PHE A 147 -19.41 9.91 -17.02
N PHE A 148 -20.31 9.01 -17.45
CA PHE A 148 -19.90 7.68 -17.89
C PHE A 148 -19.27 7.67 -19.28
N GLY A 149 -19.69 8.53 -20.21
CA GLY A 149 -19.03 8.69 -21.50
C GLY A 149 -17.59 9.16 -21.34
N SER A 150 -17.35 10.11 -20.42
CA SER A 150 -16.00 10.57 -20.08
C SER A 150 -15.19 9.50 -19.33
N TYR A 151 -15.83 8.71 -18.47
CA TYR A 151 -15.18 7.61 -17.75
C TYR A 151 -14.78 6.46 -18.69
N GLU A 152 -15.66 6.03 -19.60
CA GLU A 152 -15.35 5.01 -20.62
C GLU A 152 -14.34 5.52 -21.66
N LEU A 153 -14.41 6.79 -22.04
CA LEU A 153 -13.38 7.40 -22.89
C LEU A 153 -12.02 7.44 -22.19
N ALA A 154 -11.99 7.84 -20.92
CA ALA A 154 -10.76 7.80 -20.12
C ALA A 154 -10.26 6.35 -20.00
N LYS A 155 -11.14 5.40 -19.73
CA LYS A 155 -10.79 3.98 -19.67
C LYS A 155 -10.23 3.48 -21.00
N HIS A 156 -10.81 3.83 -22.14
CA HIS A 156 -10.27 3.47 -23.47
C HIS A 156 -8.98 4.19 -23.84
N LEU A 157 -8.74 5.40 -23.31
CA LEU A 157 -7.48 6.12 -23.49
C LEU A 157 -6.35 5.51 -22.64
N PHE A 158 -6.67 4.94 -21.47
CA PHE A 158 -5.71 4.29 -20.57
C PHE A 158 -5.58 2.76 -20.78
N ASP A 159 -6.63 2.08 -21.27
CA ASP A 159 -6.63 0.69 -21.76
C ASP A 159 -6.37 0.68 -23.28
N ARG A 160 -5.24 1.23 -23.73
CA ARG A 160 -4.70 0.82 -25.03
C ARG A 160 -4.02 -0.55 -24.82
N PRO A 161 -4.56 -1.66 -25.35
CA PRO A 161 -3.75 -2.86 -25.50
C PRO A 161 -2.53 -2.50 -26.39
N PRO A 162 -1.35 -3.11 -26.15
CA PRO A 162 -0.25 -2.99 -27.11
C PRO A 162 -0.79 -3.43 -28.47
N ALA A 163 -0.50 -2.64 -29.50
CA ALA A 163 -0.95 -2.91 -30.85
C ALA A 163 -0.61 -4.36 -31.22
N GLN A 164 -1.63 -5.22 -31.32
CA GLN A 164 -1.52 -6.43 -32.10
C GLN A 164 -1.36 -5.97 -33.55
N SER A 165 -0.13 -5.91 -34.01
CA SER A 165 0.21 -5.85 -35.42
C SER A 165 -0.52 -7.02 -36.08
N ALA A 166 -1.53 -6.67 -36.88
CA ALA A 166 -2.23 -7.59 -37.75
C ALA A 166 -1.20 -8.42 -38.50
N VAL A 167 -1.26 -9.73 -38.31
CA VAL A 167 -0.62 -10.70 -39.20
C VAL A 167 -1.37 -10.60 -40.52
N GLY A 168 -0.96 -9.63 -41.34
CA GLY A 168 -1.18 -9.63 -42.77
C GLY A 168 -0.22 -10.63 -43.38
N VAL A 169 -0.74 -11.79 -43.77
CA VAL A 169 -0.11 -12.63 -44.76
C VAL A 169 0.05 -11.79 -46.03
N GLY A 170 1.28 -11.40 -46.34
CA GLY A 170 1.59 -10.59 -47.52
C GLY A 170 3.10 -10.42 -47.66
N GLY A 171 3.69 -11.21 -48.56
CA GLY A 171 5.12 -11.23 -48.84
C GLY A 171 5.67 -9.88 -49.30
N GLY A 172 6.94 -9.64 -48.97
CA GLY A 172 7.66 -8.46 -49.42
C GLY A 172 9.00 -8.34 -48.72
N ALA A 173 10.03 -8.97 -49.31
CA ALA A 173 11.42 -8.79 -48.93
C ALA A 173 11.79 -7.31 -48.84
N ARG A 174 12.54 -6.92 -47.80
CA ARG A 174 13.52 -5.82 -47.88
C ARG A 174 14.52 -5.90 -46.72
N THR A 175 15.78 -5.98 -47.13
CA THR A 175 17.04 -6.05 -46.37
C THR A 175 17.49 -4.70 -45.83
N ALA A 176 17.99 -4.66 -44.59
CA ALA A 176 19.06 -3.78 -44.06
C ALA A 176 19.23 -4.08 -42.54
N SER A 177 20.39 -4.06 -41.89
CA SER A 177 21.81 -4.02 -42.24
C SER A 177 22.57 -4.60 -41.04
N ARG A 178 23.53 -5.50 -41.29
CA ARG A 178 24.41 -6.12 -40.28
C ARG A 178 25.30 -5.07 -39.59
N ALA A 179 25.31 -5.06 -38.26
CA ALA A 179 26.47 -4.62 -37.48
C ALA A 179 27.34 -5.85 -37.19
N ASN A 180 28.65 -5.72 -37.42
CA ASN A 180 29.62 -6.81 -37.37
C ASN A 180 29.88 -7.28 -35.92
N PHE A 181 29.78 -8.58 -35.71
CA PHE A 181 30.22 -9.31 -34.51
C PHE A 181 31.62 -9.90 -34.79
N ASP A 182 32.55 -9.74 -33.86
CA ASP A 182 33.86 -10.41 -33.89
C ASP A 182 33.72 -11.92 -33.62
N ASP A 183 34.52 -12.72 -34.33
CA ASP A 183 34.37 -14.17 -34.44
C ASP A 183 34.88 -14.96 -33.21
N LYS A 184 35.42 -14.30 -32.19
CA LYS A 184 35.94 -14.97 -30.98
C LYS A 184 34.91 -15.19 -29.87
N ASP A 185 33.76 -14.52 -29.93
CA ASP A 185 32.68 -14.69 -28.94
C ASP A 185 31.69 -15.81 -29.30
N LYS A 186 31.72 -16.32 -30.54
CA LYS A 186 30.81 -17.38 -31.00
C LYS A 186 31.16 -18.75 -30.45
N ASP A 187 32.45 -19.04 -30.26
CA ASP A 187 32.90 -20.37 -29.84
C ASP A 187 32.69 -20.65 -28.35
N ARG A 188 32.58 -19.61 -27.50
CA ARG A 188 32.24 -19.78 -26.07
C ARG A 188 30.73 -19.88 -25.80
N LEU A 189 29.90 -19.43 -26.73
CA LEU A 189 28.44 -19.57 -26.68
C LEU A 189 27.94 -20.90 -27.25
N ALA A 190 28.77 -21.61 -28.02
CA ALA A 190 28.41 -22.86 -28.69
C ALA A 190 28.46 -24.11 -27.78
N SER A 191 28.98 -24.03 -26.55
CA SER A 191 29.02 -25.15 -25.60
C SER A 191 27.94 -25.09 -24.49
N ALA A 192 27.07 -24.08 -24.50
CA ALA A 192 25.89 -24.04 -23.63
C ALA A 192 24.78 -24.87 -24.30
N SER A 193 24.58 -26.09 -23.78
CA SER A 193 23.48 -27.00 -24.07
C SER A 193 22.22 -26.31 -24.62
N THR A 194 21.82 -26.71 -25.81
CA THR A 194 20.62 -26.30 -26.54
C THR A 194 19.35 -26.52 -25.71
N TYR A 195 19.04 -25.60 -24.80
CA TYR A 195 17.74 -25.57 -24.12
C TYR A 195 16.74 -24.90 -25.06
N LYS A 196 15.82 -25.70 -25.63
CA LYS A 196 14.67 -25.16 -26.34
C LYS A 196 13.83 -24.36 -25.36
N ILE A 197 13.59 -23.09 -25.68
CA ILE A 197 12.60 -22.26 -24.98
C ILE A 197 11.27 -23.02 -25.04
N PRO A 198 10.66 -23.40 -23.90
CA PRO A 198 9.38 -24.08 -23.92
C PRO A 198 8.36 -23.15 -24.53
N THR A 199 7.63 -23.62 -25.53
CA THR A 199 6.47 -22.87 -26.03
C THR A 199 5.41 -22.81 -24.91
N PRO A 200 4.49 -21.83 -24.91
CA PRO A 200 3.51 -21.64 -23.83
C PRO A 200 2.65 -22.86 -23.46
N ASN A 201 2.67 -23.91 -24.29
CA ASN A 201 1.98 -25.19 -24.08
C ASN A 201 2.75 -26.22 -23.23
N GLU A 202 4.00 -25.95 -22.84
CA GLU A 202 4.85 -26.89 -22.07
C GLU A 202 4.95 -26.56 -20.57
N MET A 203 4.34 -25.45 -20.12
CA MET A 203 4.04 -25.27 -18.70
C MET A 203 2.80 -26.10 -18.33
N PRO A 204 2.78 -26.84 -17.20
CA PRO A 204 1.55 -27.45 -16.71
C PRO A 204 0.65 -26.35 -16.12
N LEU A 205 0.08 -25.51 -17.00
CA LEU A 205 -0.89 -24.46 -16.68
C LEU A 205 -2.32 -24.94 -16.96
N HIS A 206 -2.55 -26.23 -16.78
CA HIS A 206 -3.86 -26.85 -16.78
C HIS A 206 -4.10 -27.53 -15.42
N ILE A 207 -4.30 -26.73 -14.38
CA ILE A 207 -5.22 -27.15 -13.33
C ILE A 207 -6.61 -26.83 -13.90
N PRO A 208 -7.46 -27.83 -14.18
CA PRO A 208 -8.82 -27.54 -14.61
C PRO A 208 -9.49 -26.78 -13.46
N LEU A 209 -9.72 -25.48 -13.63
CA LEU A 209 -10.62 -24.72 -12.78
C LEU A 209 -12.01 -25.31 -13.04
N THR A 210 -12.39 -26.31 -12.26
CA THR A 210 -13.77 -26.80 -12.24
C THR A 210 -14.65 -25.61 -11.89
N HIS A 211 -15.56 -25.24 -12.79
CA HIS A 211 -16.54 -24.18 -12.54
C HIS A 211 -17.25 -24.47 -11.21
N GLY A 212 -17.05 -23.59 -10.22
CA GLY A 212 -17.67 -23.69 -8.89
C GLY A 212 -16.73 -23.98 -7.72
N GLN A 213 -15.47 -24.35 -7.95
CA GLN A 213 -14.47 -24.46 -6.89
C GLN A 213 -13.63 -23.16 -6.87
N GLY A 214 -14.11 -22.15 -6.14
CA GLY A 214 -13.28 -20.99 -5.82
C GLY A 214 -12.06 -21.37 -4.97
N PRO A 215 -11.12 -20.45 -4.73
CA PRO A 215 -10.00 -20.70 -3.82
C PRO A 215 -10.53 -21.21 -2.47
N SER A 216 -10.06 -22.38 -2.06
CA SER A 216 -10.49 -23.04 -0.84
C SER A 216 -9.45 -22.86 0.26
N TYR A 217 -9.88 -22.44 1.45
CA TYR A 217 -9.03 -22.33 2.64
C TYR A 217 -8.91 -23.64 3.43
N ASN A 218 -9.33 -24.78 2.84
CA ASN A 218 -9.44 -26.07 3.52
C ASN A 218 -8.11 -26.69 4.00
N PHE A 219 -6.97 -26.02 3.82
CA PHE A 219 -5.62 -26.53 4.12
C PHE A 219 -4.85 -25.77 5.21
N PHE A 220 -5.48 -24.84 5.95
CA PHE A 220 -4.77 -24.06 6.96
C PHE A 220 -5.18 -24.43 8.39
N GLU A 221 -4.65 -25.56 8.88
CA GLU A 221 -4.54 -25.80 10.32
C GLU A 221 -3.32 -25.03 10.85
N GLY A 222 -3.54 -23.94 11.58
CA GLY A 222 -2.46 -23.18 12.23
C GLY A 222 -2.88 -21.76 12.63
N ARG A 223 -2.40 -21.27 13.79
CA ARG A 223 -2.63 -19.87 14.21
C ARG A 223 -1.90 -18.92 13.27
N ASN A 224 -2.56 -17.83 12.87
CA ASN A 224 -1.95 -16.82 12.02
C ASN A 224 -1.31 -15.71 12.86
N LEU A 225 -0.03 -15.89 13.23
CA LEU A 225 0.73 -14.88 13.97
C LEU A 225 0.89 -13.58 13.18
N ALA A 226 0.90 -13.62 11.85
CA ALA A 226 1.15 -12.47 10.98
C ALA A 226 0.25 -11.26 11.32
N LEU A 227 -1.04 -11.49 11.59
CA LEU A 227 -2.00 -10.43 11.91
C LEU A 227 -1.82 -9.87 13.32
N GLU A 228 -1.21 -10.60 14.25
CA GLU A 228 -0.87 -10.07 15.56
C GLU A 228 0.44 -9.26 15.50
N LEU A 229 1.40 -9.71 14.69
CA LEU A 229 2.71 -9.06 14.49
C LEU A 229 2.59 -7.67 13.85
N VAL A 230 1.55 -7.39 13.05
CA VAL A 230 1.36 -6.04 12.48
C VAL A 230 1.29 -4.98 13.58
N ARG A 231 0.59 -5.26 14.69
CA ARG A 231 0.43 -4.34 15.82
C ARG A 231 1.75 -4.03 16.52
N VAL A 232 2.70 -4.95 16.44
CA VAL A 232 4.06 -4.77 16.99
C VAL A 232 4.77 -3.66 16.21
N THR A 233 4.82 -3.78 14.88
CA THR A 233 5.44 -2.75 14.01
C THR A 233 4.65 -1.44 13.98
N GLU A 234 3.32 -1.48 14.08
CA GLU A 234 2.49 -0.27 14.18
C GLU A 234 2.78 0.49 15.47
N SER A 235 2.91 -0.21 16.60
CA SER A 235 3.26 0.40 17.89
C SER A 235 4.64 1.06 17.86
N ALA A 236 5.64 0.36 17.30
CA ALA A 236 6.97 0.91 17.10
C ALA A 236 6.94 2.16 16.21
N ALA A 237 6.30 2.06 15.04
CA ALA A 237 6.19 3.16 14.10
C ALA A 237 5.47 4.39 14.69
N LEU A 238 4.35 4.19 15.38
CA LEU A 238 3.59 5.26 16.04
C LEU A 238 4.43 6.00 17.09
N ARG A 239 5.30 5.28 17.81
CA ARG A 239 6.15 5.87 18.85
C ARG A 239 7.33 6.63 18.27
N CYS A 240 8.11 6.00 17.39
CA CYS A 240 9.29 6.66 16.82
C CYS A 240 8.94 7.81 15.88
N SER A 241 7.78 7.78 15.21
CA SER A 241 7.31 8.89 14.38
C SER A 241 7.07 10.19 15.17
N GLN A 242 7.00 10.14 16.51
CA GLN A 242 6.98 11.37 17.33
C GLN A 242 8.31 12.14 17.29
N TRP A 243 9.38 11.49 16.84
CA TRP A 243 10.72 12.04 16.65
C TRP A 243 11.03 12.39 15.19
N TYR A 244 10.03 12.27 14.31
CA TYR A 244 10.14 12.67 12.90
C TYR A 244 10.68 14.10 12.78
N GLY A 245 11.82 14.25 12.12
CA GLY A 245 12.45 15.56 11.84
C GLY A 245 13.01 16.28 13.07
N ARG A 246 13.19 15.60 14.20
CA ARG A 246 13.68 16.22 15.45
C ARG A 246 15.20 16.16 15.65
N GLY A 247 15.93 15.56 14.73
CA GLY A 247 17.40 15.44 14.78
C GLY A 247 17.94 14.47 15.82
N ASP A 248 17.08 13.76 16.56
CA ASP A 248 17.48 12.81 17.61
C ASP A 248 17.20 11.36 17.18
N LYS A 249 18.21 10.73 16.57
CA LYS A 249 18.11 9.34 16.11
C LYS A 249 18.07 8.35 17.26
N ILE A 250 18.72 8.64 18.39
CA ILE A 250 18.82 7.72 19.53
C ILE A 250 17.46 7.65 20.23
N ALA A 251 16.81 8.80 20.43
CA ALA A 251 15.47 8.83 21.01
C ALA A 251 14.41 8.23 20.09
N ALA A 252 14.54 8.42 18.77
CA ALA A 252 13.65 7.79 17.78
C ALA A 252 13.73 6.26 17.87
N ASP A 253 14.94 5.73 17.91
CA ASP A 253 15.25 4.31 17.99
C ASP A 253 14.72 3.69 19.29
N GLN A 254 15.09 4.28 20.43
CA GLN A 254 14.62 3.85 21.75
C GLN A 254 13.09 3.83 21.83
N ALA A 255 12.41 4.84 21.27
CA ALA A 255 10.94 4.88 21.25
C ALA A 255 10.32 3.73 20.45
N ALA A 256 10.96 3.28 19.37
CA ALA A 256 10.51 2.13 18.59
C ALA A 256 10.75 0.82 19.34
N VAL A 257 11.94 0.62 19.92
CA VAL A 257 12.27 -0.53 20.77
C VAL A 257 11.23 -0.70 21.87
N ASP A 258 10.92 0.38 22.59
CA ASP A 258 9.92 0.37 23.66
C ASP A 258 8.52 0.01 23.13
N GLY A 259 8.15 0.55 21.97
CA GLY A 259 6.86 0.31 21.33
C GLY A 259 6.68 -1.13 20.88
N MET A 260 7.72 -1.69 20.28
CA MET A 260 7.79 -3.07 19.82
C MET A 260 7.72 -4.03 21.00
N ARG A 261 8.60 -3.88 21.99
CA ARG A 261 8.68 -4.75 23.18
C ARG A 261 7.39 -4.75 24.00
N ALA A 262 6.75 -3.59 24.15
CA ALA A 262 5.50 -3.46 24.89
C ALA A 262 4.34 -4.30 24.32
N VAL A 263 4.32 -4.50 22.99
CA VAL A 263 3.31 -5.34 22.33
C VAL A 263 3.76 -6.79 22.26
N LEU A 264 5.04 -7.05 21.99
CA LEU A 264 5.60 -8.39 21.84
C LEU A 264 5.29 -9.33 23.02
N ARG A 265 5.36 -8.83 24.27
CA ARG A 265 5.04 -9.61 25.48
C ARG A 265 3.61 -10.17 25.53
N HIS A 266 2.70 -9.69 24.68
CA HIS A 266 1.31 -10.12 24.63
C HIS A 266 1.01 -11.05 23.45
N ILE A 267 1.99 -11.28 22.57
CA ILE A 267 1.84 -12.18 21.43
C ILE A 267 1.91 -13.63 21.93
N LYS A 268 0.98 -14.47 21.45
CA LYS A 268 0.87 -15.87 21.86
C LYS A 268 1.94 -16.74 21.22
N MET A 269 3.16 -16.64 21.73
CA MET A 269 4.34 -17.37 21.27
C MET A 269 5.41 -17.45 22.37
N LYS A 270 6.34 -18.38 22.19
CA LYS A 270 7.58 -18.48 22.97
C LYS A 270 8.73 -18.16 22.02
N GLY A 271 8.96 -16.87 21.83
CA GLY A 271 9.95 -16.36 20.88
C GLY A 271 11.32 -16.18 21.52
N THR A 272 12.38 -16.40 20.73
CA THR A 272 13.75 -16.02 21.06
C THR A 272 14.23 -15.00 20.03
N ILE A 273 14.71 -13.85 20.48
CA ILE A 273 15.32 -12.85 19.60
C ILE A 273 16.63 -13.41 19.05
N VAL A 274 16.69 -13.73 17.76
CA VAL A 274 17.92 -14.15 17.07
C VAL A 274 18.64 -12.94 16.49
N ILE A 275 17.87 -11.92 16.12
CA ILE A 275 18.35 -10.65 15.59
C ILE A 275 17.58 -9.54 16.27
N GLY A 276 18.27 -8.64 16.95
CA GLY A 276 17.69 -7.42 17.48
C GLY A 276 18.71 -6.30 17.60
N GLU A 277 18.58 -5.48 18.64
CA GLU A 277 19.37 -4.25 18.83
C GLU A 277 20.87 -4.48 19.05
N GLY A 278 21.25 -5.71 19.43
CA GLY A 278 22.63 -6.10 19.67
C GLY A 278 22.77 -7.16 20.75
N GLU A 279 23.97 -7.27 21.30
CA GLU A 279 24.26 -8.18 22.41
C GLU A 279 23.70 -7.64 23.74
N LYS A 280 23.47 -8.53 24.71
CA LYS A 280 22.83 -8.19 25.99
C LYS A 280 23.53 -7.07 26.77
N ASP A 281 24.85 -6.97 26.65
CA ASP A 281 25.65 -5.96 27.35
C ASP A 281 25.57 -4.58 26.69
N GLU A 282 25.18 -4.53 25.42
CA GLU A 282 25.10 -3.32 24.59
C GLU A 282 23.66 -2.83 24.40
N ALA A 283 22.69 -3.75 24.44
CA ALA A 283 21.27 -3.48 24.25
C ALA A 283 20.44 -3.91 25.49
N PRO A 284 19.81 -2.96 26.21
CA PRO A 284 19.00 -3.30 27.39
C PRO A 284 17.71 -4.04 27.06
N MET A 285 17.28 -4.01 25.79
CA MET A 285 16.00 -4.51 25.29
C MET A 285 16.15 -5.02 23.86
N LEU A 286 15.38 -6.06 23.53
CA LEU A 286 15.41 -6.76 22.25
C LEU A 286 16.83 -7.22 21.89
N TYR A 287 17.59 -7.70 22.87
CA TYR A 287 18.95 -8.20 22.65
C TYR A 287 18.94 -9.64 22.16
N ASN A 288 20.02 -10.07 21.51
CA ASN A 288 20.19 -11.43 21.02
C ASN A 288 20.08 -12.45 22.17
N GLY A 289 19.13 -13.38 22.06
CA GLY A 289 18.78 -14.37 23.07
C GLY A 289 17.68 -13.95 24.05
N GLU A 290 17.14 -12.73 23.96
CA GLU A 290 15.98 -12.33 24.78
C GLU A 290 14.76 -13.21 24.47
N MET A 291 14.06 -13.64 25.52
CA MET A 291 12.79 -14.34 25.39
C MET A 291 11.63 -13.35 25.30
N VAL A 292 10.78 -13.49 24.27
CA VAL A 292 9.64 -12.61 23.99
C VAL A 292 8.35 -13.41 23.75
N GLY A 293 7.21 -12.75 23.85
CA GLY A 293 5.88 -13.40 23.83
C GLY A 293 5.36 -13.75 25.21
N ASP A 294 4.16 -14.34 25.27
CA ASP A 294 3.52 -14.77 26.51
C ASP A 294 4.03 -16.13 27.02
N GLY A 295 4.95 -16.77 26.29
CA GLY A 295 5.54 -18.07 26.62
C GLY A 295 4.72 -19.27 26.16
N SER A 296 3.57 -19.06 25.50
CA SER A 296 2.77 -20.14 24.92
C SER A 296 3.40 -20.69 23.63
N SER A 297 3.08 -21.93 23.28
CA SER A 297 3.47 -22.52 21.99
C SER A 297 2.91 -21.68 20.82
N PRO A 298 3.64 -21.51 19.69
CA PRO A 298 4.88 -22.22 19.29
C PRO A 298 6.19 -21.62 19.80
N GLU A 299 7.26 -22.43 19.82
CA GLU A 299 8.64 -21.94 19.94
C GLU A 299 9.14 -21.41 18.60
N VAL A 300 9.61 -20.16 18.58
CA VAL A 300 9.94 -19.45 17.34
C VAL A 300 11.22 -18.63 17.47
N ASP A 301 11.92 -18.47 16.36
CA ASP A 301 12.95 -17.45 16.20
C ASP A 301 12.30 -16.13 15.80
N VAL A 302 12.77 -15.02 16.38
CA VAL A 302 12.26 -13.68 16.13
C VAL A 302 13.42 -12.80 15.70
N ALA A 303 13.24 -12.06 14.61
CA ALA A 303 14.16 -11.05 14.15
C ALA A 303 13.44 -9.71 14.06
N VAL A 304 14.01 -8.68 14.68
CA VAL A 304 13.41 -7.35 14.76
C VAL A 304 14.38 -6.30 14.28
N ASP A 305 13.83 -5.31 13.60
CA ASP A 305 14.48 -4.02 13.38
C ASP A 305 13.41 -2.95 13.66
N PRO A 306 13.40 -2.42 14.90
CA PRO A 306 12.40 -1.45 15.34
C PRO A 306 12.29 -0.23 14.41
N VAL A 307 13.41 0.25 13.86
CA VAL A 307 13.44 1.31 12.82
C VAL A 307 14.62 1.10 11.86
N ASP A 308 14.34 0.52 10.70
CA ASP A 308 15.25 0.57 9.56
C ASP A 308 15.22 2.00 8.99
N GLY A 309 16.21 2.81 9.42
CA GLY A 309 16.31 4.23 9.06
C GLY A 309 16.12 5.21 10.21
N THR A 310 16.82 5.00 11.33
CA THR A 310 16.84 5.96 12.46
C THR A 310 17.28 7.37 12.02
N THR A 311 18.31 7.47 11.15
CA THR A 311 18.75 8.74 10.55
C THR A 311 17.64 9.38 9.70
N MET A 312 16.93 8.58 8.90
CA MET A 312 15.84 9.05 8.05
C MET A 312 14.69 9.59 8.91
N THR A 313 14.34 8.87 9.99
CA THR A 313 13.32 9.33 10.95
C THR A 313 13.73 10.65 11.60
N ALA A 314 14.95 10.73 12.13
CA ALA A 314 15.44 11.93 12.82
C ALA A 314 15.55 13.15 11.89
N SER A 315 15.94 12.94 10.63
CA SER A 315 16.06 14.02 9.64
C SER A 315 14.75 14.38 8.92
N GLY A 316 13.70 13.58 9.09
CA GLY A 316 12.46 13.71 8.31
C GLY A 316 12.63 13.26 6.85
N GLY A 317 13.60 12.38 6.60
CA GLY A 317 13.83 11.74 5.32
C GLY A 317 12.83 10.60 5.03
N PRO A 318 12.62 10.27 3.74
CA PRO A 318 11.63 9.27 3.33
C PRO A 318 12.12 7.83 3.56
N GLY A 319 11.18 6.89 3.65
CA GLY A 319 11.46 5.45 3.51
C GLY A 319 11.85 4.68 4.78
N ALA A 320 11.76 5.28 5.97
CA ALA A 320 11.99 4.53 7.22
C ALA A 320 10.82 3.58 7.50
N VAL A 321 11.13 2.37 7.96
CA VAL A 321 10.15 1.33 8.27
C VAL A 321 10.48 0.64 9.60
N SER A 322 9.46 0.15 10.29
CA SER A 322 9.62 -0.78 11.41
C SER A 322 9.29 -2.18 10.93
N VAL A 323 10.13 -3.17 11.23
CA VAL A 323 9.98 -4.53 10.71
C VAL A 323 10.16 -5.62 11.77
N ILE A 324 9.46 -6.72 11.56
CA ILE A 324 9.60 -7.95 12.36
C ILE A 324 9.42 -9.17 11.46
N ALA A 325 10.27 -10.16 11.68
CA ALA A 325 10.19 -11.49 11.10
C ALA A 325 10.08 -12.53 12.21
N VAL A 326 9.28 -13.58 11.98
CA VAL A 326 9.14 -14.73 12.89
C VAL A 326 9.19 -16.01 12.08
N ALA A 327 9.96 -16.99 12.55
CA ALA A 327 10.15 -18.27 11.90
C ALA A 327 10.18 -19.41 12.93
N GLU A 328 10.11 -20.65 12.47
CA GLU A 328 10.36 -21.83 13.32
C GLU A 328 11.71 -21.69 14.03
N LYS A 329 11.80 -22.21 15.26
CA LYS A 329 13.04 -22.17 16.03
C LYS A 329 14.21 -22.83 15.27
N GLY A 330 15.35 -22.14 15.20
CA GLY A 330 16.54 -22.55 14.46
C GLY A 330 16.46 -22.34 12.94
N ALA A 331 15.42 -21.68 12.43
CA ALA A 331 15.24 -21.45 11.00
C ALA A 331 15.93 -20.19 10.49
N MET A 332 16.28 -19.25 11.37
CA MET A 332 16.97 -18.01 11.00
C MET A 332 18.48 -18.17 11.08
N PHE A 333 19.19 -17.72 10.06
CA PHE A 333 20.64 -17.67 10.07
C PHE A 333 21.14 -16.64 11.09
N ASN A 334 22.11 -17.05 11.92
CA ASN A 334 22.79 -16.14 12.83
C ASN A 334 24.09 -15.65 12.16
N PRO A 335 24.22 -14.34 11.84
CA PRO A 335 25.43 -13.81 11.22
C PRO A 335 26.66 -13.85 12.14
N GLY A 336 26.47 -14.03 13.44
CA GLY A 336 27.53 -14.01 14.43
C GLY A 336 28.16 -12.62 14.52
N PRO A 337 29.50 -12.49 14.59
CA PRO A 337 30.16 -11.21 14.80
C PRO A 337 30.18 -10.32 13.54
N VAL A 338 29.77 -10.83 12.37
CA VAL A 338 29.92 -10.09 11.11
C VAL A 338 28.77 -9.12 10.88
N VAL A 339 29.05 -7.83 11.02
CA VAL A 339 28.02 -6.78 10.94
C VAL A 339 27.50 -6.52 9.51
N TYR A 340 28.27 -6.87 8.47
CA TYR A 340 27.91 -6.61 7.07
C TYR A 340 27.84 -7.88 6.22
N MET A 341 26.96 -7.86 5.22
CA MET A 341 26.92 -8.85 4.16
C MET A 341 26.71 -8.20 2.80
N GLU A 342 27.31 -8.78 1.77
CA GLU A 342 26.97 -8.53 0.38
C GLU A 342 25.59 -9.09 0.09
N LYS A 343 24.80 -8.39 -0.72
CA LYS A 343 23.41 -8.73 -1.04
C LYS A 343 23.19 -8.57 -2.55
N LEU A 344 22.48 -9.54 -3.12
CA LEU A 344 21.87 -9.47 -4.45
C LEU A 344 20.41 -9.89 -4.29
N VAL A 345 19.48 -8.97 -4.58
CA VAL A 345 18.04 -9.24 -4.55
C VAL A 345 17.46 -9.03 -5.94
N VAL A 346 16.76 -10.04 -6.45
CA VAL A 346 16.10 -10.05 -7.76
C VAL A 346 14.65 -10.53 -7.61
N PRO A 347 13.74 -10.15 -8.52
CA PRO A 347 12.32 -10.46 -8.36
C PRO A 347 12.03 -11.92 -8.75
N GLU A 348 10.82 -12.39 -8.44
CA GLU A 348 10.38 -13.77 -8.69
C GLU A 348 10.49 -14.18 -10.17
N GLU A 349 10.37 -13.24 -11.11
CA GLU A 349 10.48 -13.54 -12.54
C GLU A 349 11.90 -13.99 -12.96
N VAL A 350 12.92 -13.71 -12.13
CA VAL A 350 14.30 -14.13 -12.37
C VAL A 350 14.55 -15.46 -11.68
N HIS A 351 14.64 -16.55 -12.44
CA HIS A 351 15.02 -17.83 -11.84
C HIS A 351 16.38 -17.74 -11.12
N ALA A 352 16.44 -18.19 -9.87
CA ALA A 352 17.60 -18.01 -8.99
C ALA A 352 18.92 -18.58 -9.55
N SER A 353 18.87 -19.58 -10.45
CA SER A 353 20.07 -20.16 -11.08
C SER A 353 20.63 -19.34 -12.26
N HIS A 354 19.93 -18.29 -12.70
CA HIS A 354 20.36 -17.44 -13.82
C HIS A 354 21.17 -16.21 -13.37
N VAL A 355 21.33 -16.03 -12.06
CA VAL A 355 22.12 -14.96 -11.47
C VAL A 355 22.97 -15.54 -10.34
N HIS A 356 24.18 -15.03 -10.21
CA HIS A 356 25.08 -15.34 -9.10
C HIS A 356 25.64 -14.05 -8.50
N LEU A 357 25.91 -14.05 -7.20
CA LEU A 357 26.48 -12.89 -6.48
C LEU A 357 27.81 -12.44 -7.08
N ASP A 358 28.59 -13.39 -7.60
CA ASP A 358 29.90 -13.16 -8.24
C ASP A 358 29.81 -12.86 -9.74
N ASP A 359 28.62 -12.87 -10.34
CA ASP A 359 28.48 -12.52 -11.75
C ASP A 359 28.87 -11.06 -12.00
N PRO A 360 29.45 -10.73 -13.17
CA PRO A 360 29.59 -9.33 -13.57
C PRO A 360 28.22 -8.66 -13.54
N ILE A 361 28.10 -7.51 -12.88
CA ILE A 361 26.79 -6.87 -12.66
C ILE A 361 26.03 -6.59 -13.96
N SER A 362 26.74 -6.34 -15.06
CA SER A 362 26.14 -6.16 -16.39
C SER A 362 25.37 -7.38 -16.89
N GLN A 363 25.83 -8.60 -16.56
CA GLN A 363 25.15 -9.85 -16.87
C GLN A 363 23.88 -9.98 -16.05
N THR A 364 23.96 -9.77 -14.74
CA THR A 364 22.81 -9.80 -13.83
C THR A 364 21.73 -8.81 -14.26
N ILE A 365 22.10 -7.58 -14.61
CA ILE A 365 21.19 -6.55 -15.13
C ILE A 365 20.49 -7.03 -16.41
N ARG A 366 21.22 -7.64 -17.36
CA ARG A 366 20.63 -8.18 -18.58
C ARG A 366 19.64 -9.30 -18.29
N THR A 367 19.97 -10.19 -17.35
CA THR A 367 19.05 -11.26 -16.92
C THR A 367 17.77 -10.68 -16.33
N VAL A 368 17.89 -9.68 -15.44
CA VAL A 368 16.74 -8.97 -14.86
C VAL A 368 15.92 -8.25 -15.94
N ALA A 369 16.56 -7.58 -16.89
CA ALA A 369 15.90 -6.90 -18.00
C ALA A 369 15.05 -7.86 -18.84
N VAL A 370 15.61 -9.02 -19.20
CA VAL A 370 14.93 -10.07 -19.96
C VAL A 370 13.72 -10.62 -19.18
N ALA A 371 13.92 -10.95 -17.90
CA ALA A 371 12.85 -11.49 -17.06
C ALA A 371 11.68 -10.51 -16.90
N LYS A 372 11.98 -9.21 -16.69
CA LYS A 372 10.98 -8.15 -16.54
C LYS A 372 10.46 -7.59 -17.86
N LYS A 373 10.94 -8.07 -19.00
CA LYS A 373 10.60 -7.59 -20.35
C LYS A 373 10.82 -6.07 -20.49
N LYS A 374 11.96 -5.60 -19.98
CA LYS A 374 12.39 -4.20 -20.02
C LYS A 374 13.65 -4.04 -20.87
N ALA A 375 13.85 -2.83 -21.39
CA ALA A 375 15.18 -2.43 -21.87
C ALA A 375 16.16 -2.33 -20.68
N VAL A 376 17.45 -2.49 -20.92
CA VAL A 376 18.47 -2.40 -19.86
C VAL A 376 18.46 -1.02 -19.22
N GLU A 377 18.19 0.01 -20.01
CA GLU A 377 18.10 1.42 -19.64
C GLU A 377 16.89 1.71 -18.74
N ASP A 378 15.89 0.82 -18.73
CA ASP A 378 14.70 0.92 -17.88
C ASP A 378 14.82 0.13 -16.56
N VAL A 379 15.89 -0.66 -16.40
CA VAL A 379 16.17 -1.39 -15.15
C VAL A 379 16.67 -0.42 -14.09
N VAL A 380 16.03 -0.43 -12.93
CA VAL A 380 16.44 0.37 -11.76
C VAL A 380 17.10 -0.52 -10.71
N VAL A 381 18.39 -0.29 -10.47
CA VAL A 381 19.19 -0.95 -9.45
C VAL A 381 19.27 -0.05 -8.21
N CYS A 382 18.76 -0.52 -7.07
CA CYS A 382 18.85 0.19 -5.80
C CYS A 382 20.15 -0.17 -5.06
N ILE A 383 20.86 0.84 -4.57
CA ILE A 383 22.17 0.69 -3.92
C ILE A 383 22.27 1.69 -2.77
N LEU A 384 22.79 1.26 -1.61
CA LEU A 384 23.12 2.16 -0.51
C LEU A 384 24.21 3.15 -0.94
N GLN A 385 24.00 4.45 -0.68
CA GLN A 385 24.97 5.49 -1.00
C GLN A 385 26.12 5.44 0.02
N ARG A 386 27.19 4.74 -0.33
CA ARG A 386 28.39 4.59 0.51
C ARG A 386 29.65 4.63 -0.35
N PRO A 387 30.79 5.13 0.17
CA PRO A 387 32.06 5.10 -0.56
C PRO A 387 32.44 3.69 -1.07
N ARG A 388 32.19 2.66 -0.25
CA ARG A 388 32.42 1.25 -0.63
C ARG A 388 31.63 0.76 -1.86
N HIS A 389 30.60 1.49 -2.30
CA HIS A 389 29.79 1.12 -3.46
C HIS A 389 30.10 1.91 -4.73
N GLU A 390 31.08 2.83 -4.72
CA GLU A 390 31.40 3.65 -5.91
C GLU A 390 31.72 2.79 -7.13
N LYS A 391 32.46 1.68 -6.93
CA LYS A 391 32.78 0.73 -8.00
C LYS A 391 31.52 0.12 -8.62
N ILE A 392 30.66 -0.51 -7.83
CA ILE A 392 29.45 -1.18 -8.33
C ILE A 392 28.46 -0.15 -8.94
N ILE A 393 28.37 1.05 -8.37
CA ILE A 393 27.55 2.15 -8.93
C ILE A 393 28.02 2.51 -10.35
N ASN A 394 29.33 2.63 -10.55
CA ASN A 394 29.91 2.94 -11.86
C ASN A 394 29.73 1.79 -12.85
N GLU A 395 29.87 0.54 -12.41
CA GLU A 395 29.65 -0.63 -13.26
C GLU A 395 28.18 -0.76 -13.70
N VAL A 396 27.22 -0.48 -12.82
CA VAL A 396 25.79 -0.44 -13.16
C VAL A 396 25.50 0.65 -14.19
N ARG A 397 26.05 1.86 -13.99
CA ARG A 397 25.91 2.97 -14.96
C ARG A 397 26.54 2.63 -16.30
N ALA A 398 27.72 2.00 -16.30
CA ALA A 398 28.40 1.56 -17.52
C ALA A 398 27.63 0.46 -18.25
N ALA A 399 26.88 -0.38 -17.52
CA ALA A 399 25.98 -1.38 -18.10
C ALA A 399 24.72 -0.76 -18.74
N GLY A 400 24.46 0.54 -18.54
CA GLY A 400 23.31 1.28 -19.11
C GLY A 400 22.10 1.35 -18.19
N ALA A 401 22.08 0.66 -17.05
CA ALA A 401 20.96 0.68 -16.11
C ALA A 401 20.93 1.94 -15.25
N ARG A 402 19.77 2.21 -14.66
CA ARG A 402 19.53 3.34 -13.76
C ARG A 402 19.91 2.95 -12.34
N VAL A 403 20.58 3.86 -11.63
CA VAL A 403 20.91 3.68 -10.22
C VAL A 403 19.97 4.51 -9.36
N LYS A 404 19.34 3.87 -8.37
CA LYS A 404 18.64 4.54 -7.28
C LYS A 404 19.50 4.47 -6.03
N LEU A 405 19.96 5.62 -5.56
CA LEU A 405 20.75 5.72 -4.34
C LEU A 405 19.82 5.94 -3.14
N ILE A 406 20.02 5.15 -2.10
CA ILE A 406 19.34 5.29 -0.81
C ILE A 406 20.36 5.58 0.30
N VAL A 407 20.01 6.44 1.25
CA VAL A 407 20.92 6.80 2.35
C VAL A 407 20.96 5.66 3.37
N ASP A 408 19.82 5.18 3.82
CA ASP A 408 19.64 4.02 4.70
C ASP A 408 18.44 3.20 4.17
N GLY A 409 18.09 2.07 4.80
CA GLY A 409 16.83 1.41 4.45
C GLY A 409 16.92 0.32 3.38
N ASP A 410 17.86 -0.63 3.47
CA ASP A 410 17.97 -1.68 2.44
C ASP A 410 16.93 -2.80 2.57
N VAL A 411 16.22 -2.92 3.70
CA VAL A 411 15.07 -3.83 3.84
C VAL A 411 13.93 -3.35 2.96
N ALA A 412 13.48 -2.10 3.14
CA ALA A 412 12.37 -1.54 2.37
C ALA A 412 12.63 -1.58 0.85
N ALA A 413 13.87 -1.29 0.44
CA ALA A 413 14.29 -1.39 -0.96
C ALA A 413 14.23 -2.82 -1.50
N SER A 414 14.63 -3.81 -0.70
CA SER A 414 14.59 -5.22 -1.09
C SER A 414 13.16 -5.74 -1.21
N LEU A 415 12.26 -5.34 -0.29
CA LEU A 415 10.84 -5.66 -0.39
C LEU A 415 10.18 -5.03 -1.62
N ALA A 416 10.61 -3.82 -1.99
CA ALA A 416 10.09 -3.11 -3.15
C ALA A 416 10.34 -3.85 -4.47
N VAL A 417 11.37 -4.70 -4.57
CA VAL A 417 11.64 -5.56 -5.74
C VAL A 417 10.44 -6.46 -6.07
N SER A 418 9.70 -6.91 -5.05
CA SER A 418 8.54 -7.81 -5.20
C SER A 418 7.22 -7.08 -5.48
N LYS A 419 7.24 -5.74 -5.58
CA LYS A 419 6.03 -4.93 -5.76
C LYS A 419 6.01 -4.30 -7.15
N HIS A 420 5.02 -4.65 -7.96
CA HIS A 420 4.82 -4.00 -9.26
C HIS A 420 4.63 -2.49 -9.10
N GLY A 421 5.31 -1.72 -9.95
CA GLY A 421 5.25 -0.25 -9.91
C GLY A 421 6.01 0.40 -8.77
N SER A 422 6.83 -0.33 -8.01
CA SER A 422 7.65 0.23 -6.92
C SER A 422 8.78 1.15 -7.39
N GLY A 423 9.16 1.07 -8.67
CA GLY A 423 10.32 1.80 -9.20
C GLY A 423 11.67 1.16 -8.86
N VAL A 424 11.70 -0.04 -8.27
CA VAL A 424 12.93 -0.80 -7.97
C VAL A 424 12.85 -2.18 -8.62
N ASP A 425 13.88 -2.55 -9.40
CA ASP A 425 13.92 -3.84 -10.11
C ASP A 425 14.88 -4.85 -9.48
N MET A 426 15.94 -4.39 -8.83
CA MET A 426 16.88 -5.23 -8.08
C MET A 426 17.63 -4.40 -7.03
N VAL A 427 18.20 -5.06 -6.02
CA VAL A 427 19.07 -4.44 -5.01
C VAL A 427 20.44 -5.12 -5.04
N VAL A 428 21.52 -4.33 -5.00
CA VAL A 428 22.88 -4.85 -4.88
C VAL A 428 23.73 -4.03 -3.93
N GLY A 429 24.73 -4.68 -3.33
CA GLY A 429 25.77 -4.05 -2.53
C GLY A 429 25.87 -4.63 -1.13
N THR A 430 26.69 -3.99 -0.30
CA THR A 430 26.99 -4.40 1.07
C THR A 430 26.17 -3.58 2.08
N GLY A 431 25.34 -4.27 2.84
CA GLY A 431 24.49 -3.71 3.90
C GLY A 431 24.59 -4.53 5.19
N GLY A 432 23.79 -4.19 6.20
CA GLY A 432 23.86 -4.87 7.49
C GLY A 432 23.40 -6.34 7.41
N SER A 433 24.09 -7.21 8.14
CA SER A 433 23.81 -8.64 8.19
C SER A 433 22.44 -8.97 8.82
N PRO A 434 22.08 -8.38 9.99
CA PRO A 434 20.75 -8.49 10.58
C PRO A 434 19.60 -8.26 9.58
N GLU A 435 19.66 -7.15 8.87
CA GLU A 435 18.66 -6.68 7.91
C GLU A 435 18.54 -7.64 6.73
N GLY A 436 19.65 -8.28 6.34
CA GLY A 436 19.65 -9.29 5.27
C GLY A 436 18.86 -10.55 5.64
N VAL A 437 18.97 -11.03 6.88
CA VAL A 437 18.21 -12.21 7.34
C VAL A 437 16.73 -11.88 7.50
N ILE A 438 16.39 -10.71 8.05
CA ILE A 438 15.01 -10.20 8.13
C ILE A 438 14.40 -10.12 6.72
N THR A 439 15.14 -9.53 5.78
CA THR A 439 14.74 -9.41 4.38
C THR A 439 14.49 -10.78 3.74
N ALA A 440 15.39 -11.75 3.96
CA ALA A 440 15.23 -13.10 3.40
C ALA A 440 13.94 -13.79 3.86
N CYS A 441 13.52 -13.60 5.12
CA CYS A 441 12.25 -14.11 5.63
C CYS A 441 11.05 -13.58 4.82
N ALA A 442 11.04 -12.27 4.54
CA ALA A 442 9.99 -11.66 3.74
C ALA A 442 10.03 -12.12 2.27
N LEU A 443 11.22 -12.16 1.66
CA LEU A 443 11.38 -12.52 0.25
C LEU A 443 10.96 -13.97 -0.03
N ARG A 444 11.20 -14.90 0.89
CA ARG A 444 10.67 -16.27 0.83
C ARG A 444 9.16 -16.29 0.62
N ALA A 445 8.47 -15.46 1.37
CA ALA A 445 7.01 -15.39 1.33
C ALA A 445 6.48 -14.56 0.14
N LEU A 446 7.31 -13.70 -0.44
CA LEU A 446 7.02 -12.88 -1.61
C LEU A 446 7.41 -13.54 -2.95
N GLY A 447 8.11 -14.68 -2.92
CA GLY A 447 8.59 -15.37 -4.12
C GLY A 447 9.89 -14.80 -4.73
N ALA A 448 10.42 -13.70 -4.20
CA ALA A 448 11.65 -13.09 -4.68
C ALA A 448 12.92 -13.80 -4.17
N HIS A 449 14.02 -13.58 -4.88
CA HIS A 449 15.28 -14.29 -4.63
C HIS A 449 16.35 -13.37 -4.07
N MET A 450 17.08 -13.88 -3.08
CA MET A 450 18.22 -13.23 -2.46
C MET A 450 19.43 -14.16 -2.49
N GLN A 451 20.59 -13.60 -2.77
CA GLN A 451 21.88 -14.18 -2.47
C GLN A 451 22.64 -13.24 -1.54
N ALA A 452 23.38 -13.81 -0.60
CA ALA A 452 24.20 -13.04 0.32
C ALA A 452 25.50 -13.74 0.67
N ARG A 453 26.50 -12.97 1.06
CA ARG A 453 27.78 -13.48 1.59
C ARG A 453 28.24 -12.57 2.71
N LEU A 454 28.74 -13.14 3.81
CA LEU A 454 29.27 -12.35 4.92
C LEU A 454 30.45 -11.48 4.42
N ALA A 455 30.50 -10.24 4.89
CA ALA A 455 31.50 -9.26 4.49
C ALA A 455 32.23 -8.70 5.72
N PRO A 456 33.17 -9.46 6.32
CA PRO A 456 34.00 -8.97 7.41
C PRO A 456 34.73 -7.67 7.02
N ARG A 457 34.73 -6.69 7.91
CA ARG A 457 35.33 -5.36 7.72
C ARG A 457 36.85 -5.40 7.82
N ASP A 458 37.37 -6.28 8.66
CA ASP A 458 38.78 -6.44 8.94
C ASP A 458 39.11 -7.90 9.28
N GLU A 459 40.41 -8.16 9.44
CA GLU A 459 40.94 -9.50 9.68
C GLU A 459 40.56 -10.03 11.07
N GLU A 460 40.31 -9.17 12.06
CA GLU A 460 39.91 -9.60 13.41
C GLU A 460 38.45 -10.07 13.41
N GLU A 461 37.55 -9.32 12.77
CA GLU A 461 36.17 -9.74 12.53
C GLU A 461 36.13 -11.01 11.69
N ARG A 462 37.02 -11.15 10.68
CA ARG A 462 37.14 -12.38 9.88
C ARG A 462 37.57 -13.57 10.71
N LYS A 463 38.59 -13.44 11.57
CA LYS A 463 39.00 -14.52 12.48
C LYS A 463 37.87 -14.90 13.44
N ALA A 464 37.22 -13.93 14.05
CA ALA A 464 36.08 -14.17 14.93
C ALA A 464 34.95 -14.90 14.20
N ALA A 465 34.66 -14.52 12.96
CA ALA A 465 33.68 -15.20 12.12
C ALA A 465 34.08 -16.64 11.80
N ILE A 466 35.35 -16.90 11.50
CA ILE A 466 35.86 -18.26 11.25
C ILE A 466 35.73 -19.12 12.51
N VAL A 467 36.03 -18.59 13.69
CA VAL A 467 35.84 -19.31 14.95
C VAL A 467 34.37 -19.61 15.18
N PHE A 468 33.49 -18.62 14.97
CA PHE A 468 32.05 -18.77 15.18
C PHE A 468 31.40 -19.76 14.20
N HIS A 469 31.71 -19.64 12.91
CA HIS A 469 31.12 -20.47 11.85
C HIS A 469 31.88 -21.79 11.63
N GLY A 470 33.07 -21.93 12.21
CA GLY A 470 33.91 -23.13 12.23
C GLY A 470 34.86 -23.29 11.05
N SER A 471 34.81 -22.43 10.02
CA SER A 471 35.71 -22.47 8.86
C SER A 471 35.63 -21.19 8.02
N ALA A 472 36.69 -20.89 7.27
CA ALA A 472 36.70 -19.81 6.28
C ALA A 472 35.70 -20.06 5.14
N ASP A 473 35.59 -21.29 4.67
CA ASP A 473 34.66 -21.65 3.58
C ASP A 473 33.20 -21.33 3.93
N ARG A 474 32.81 -21.43 5.21
CA ARG A 474 31.46 -21.05 5.66
C ARG A 474 31.25 -19.54 5.72
N VAL A 475 32.30 -18.76 6.00
CA VAL A 475 32.25 -17.29 5.99
C VAL A 475 32.17 -16.79 4.55
N ASP A 476 32.94 -17.39 3.64
CA ASP A 476 33.04 -16.98 2.24
C ASP A 476 31.92 -17.59 1.36
N ARG A 477 31.05 -18.44 1.94
CA ARG A 477 29.95 -19.10 1.24
C ARG A 477 28.88 -18.10 0.79
N VAL A 478 28.45 -18.23 -0.47
CA VAL A 478 27.21 -17.62 -0.95
C VAL A 478 26.01 -18.39 -0.41
N MET A 479 25.16 -17.67 0.33
CA MET A 479 23.92 -18.15 0.92
C MET A 479 22.74 -17.69 0.06
N HIS A 480 21.80 -18.58 -0.21
CA HIS A 480 20.53 -18.24 -0.86
C HIS A 480 19.47 -17.85 0.16
N THR A 481 18.32 -17.34 -0.29
CA THR A 481 17.21 -16.92 0.59
C THR A 481 16.84 -17.98 1.64
N ALA A 482 16.84 -19.27 1.25
CA ALA A 482 16.50 -20.38 2.15
C ALA A 482 17.63 -20.75 3.13
N ASP A 483 18.89 -20.41 2.83
CA ASP A 483 19.99 -20.57 3.78
C ASP A 483 19.93 -19.50 4.89
N LEU A 484 19.47 -18.28 4.55
CA LEU A 484 19.25 -17.20 5.49
C LEU A 484 17.99 -17.42 6.35
N CYS A 485 16.94 -17.99 5.77
CA CYS A 485 15.69 -18.30 6.48
C CYS A 485 15.00 -19.57 5.92
N GLY A 486 15.25 -20.71 6.57
CA GLY A 486 14.94 -22.06 6.04
C GLY A 486 13.60 -22.69 6.44
N GLY A 487 12.77 -21.97 7.21
CA GLY A 487 11.52 -22.49 7.77
C GLY A 487 10.36 -22.60 6.77
N LYS A 488 9.33 -23.37 7.14
CA LYS A 488 8.05 -23.47 6.41
C LYS A 488 7.05 -22.44 6.91
N GLU A 489 6.94 -22.31 8.23
CA GLU A 489 6.11 -21.32 8.92
C GLU A 489 6.91 -20.03 9.11
N LEU A 490 6.79 -19.11 8.16
CA LEU A 490 7.45 -17.81 8.19
C LEU A 490 6.40 -16.70 8.15
N TYR A 491 6.61 -15.70 8.99
CA TYR A 491 5.77 -14.52 9.15
C TYR A 491 6.61 -13.26 9.06
N PHE A 492 6.11 -12.26 8.37
CA PHE A 492 6.75 -10.96 8.27
C PHE A 492 5.71 -9.86 8.41
N ALA A 493 6.05 -8.80 9.14
CA ALA A 493 5.29 -7.57 9.17
C ALA A 493 6.21 -6.35 9.06
N ALA A 494 5.73 -5.32 8.37
CA ALA A 494 6.40 -4.03 8.23
C ALA A 494 5.38 -2.90 8.34
N THR A 495 5.75 -1.79 8.98
CA THR A 495 4.94 -0.57 9.02
C THR A 495 5.81 0.63 8.65
N GLY A 496 5.30 1.51 7.77
CA GLY A 496 6.00 2.74 7.42
C GLY A 496 6.07 3.70 8.61
N VAL A 497 7.27 4.19 8.90
CA VAL A 497 7.54 5.25 9.89
C VAL A 497 7.46 6.60 9.19
N THR A 498 8.27 6.77 8.14
CA THR A 498 8.22 7.93 7.26
C THR A 498 7.65 7.56 5.90
N ASP A 499 7.14 8.53 5.15
CA ASP A 499 6.59 8.25 3.81
C ASP A 499 7.69 7.69 2.90
N GLY A 500 7.42 6.51 2.33
CA GLY A 500 8.29 5.84 1.39
C GLY A 500 7.53 5.29 0.19
N GLU A 501 8.28 4.86 -0.83
CA GLU A 501 7.70 4.27 -2.05
C GLU A 501 7.03 2.92 -1.79
N PHE A 502 7.48 2.21 -0.74
CA PHE A 502 6.93 0.91 -0.37
C PHE A 502 5.70 1.03 0.55
N LEU A 503 5.85 1.74 1.67
CA LEU A 503 4.80 2.01 2.66
C LEU A 503 4.72 3.50 2.96
N ARG A 504 3.50 4.03 3.14
CA ARG A 504 3.27 5.36 3.71
C ARG A 504 3.67 5.38 5.18
N GLY A 505 4.15 6.52 5.64
CA GLY A 505 4.54 6.75 7.02
C GLY A 505 3.34 6.91 7.95
N VAL A 506 3.63 7.26 9.20
CA VAL A 506 2.59 7.58 10.18
C VAL A 506 2.09 8.99 9.97
N HIS A 507 0.77 9.14 9.82
CA HIS A 507 0.11 10.44 9.68
C HIS A 507 -0.76 10.72 10.90
N PHE A 508 -0.36 11.68 11.73
CA PHE A 508 -1.14 12.13 12.88
C PHE A 508 -2.26 13.07 12.44
N HIS A 509 -3.45 12.90 13.03
CA HIS A 509 -4.59 13.78 12.82
C HIS A 509 -5.33 14.03 14.13
N MET A 510 -6.36 14.87 14.12
CA MET A 510 -7.16 15.14 15.31
C MET A 510 -7.75 13.82 15.85
N GLY A 511 -7.48 13.54 17.12
CA GLY A 511 -7.96 12.35 17.84
C GLY A 511 -7.37 11.01 17.42
N GLY A 512 -6.33 10.97 16.58
CA GLY A 512 -5.84 9.72 16.01
C GLY A 512 -4.56 9.82 15.17
N ALA A 513 -4.23 8.70 14.53
CA ALA A 513 -3.22 8.61 13.48
C ALA A 513 -3.58 7.44 12.55
N SER A 514 -3.03 7.48 11.35
CA SER A 514 -3.08 6.36 10.42
C SER A 514 -1.70 5.76 10.18
N THR A 515 -1.63 4.43 10.09
CA THR A 515 -0.45 3.67 9.68
C THR A 515 -0.75 2.88 8.42
N HIS A 516 0.29 2.65 7.62
CA HIS A 516 0.22 1.76 6.46
C HIS A 516 1.24 0.64 6.60
N SER A 517 0.75 -0.59 6.61
CA SER A 517 1.53 -1.78 6.96
C SER A 517 1.42 -2.86 5.90
N MET A 518 2.45 -3.71 5.82
CA MET A 518 2.42 -4.96 5.06
C MET A 518 2.57 -6.14 6.01
N VAL A 519 1.84 -7.22 5.72
CA VAL A 519 1.96 -8.50 6.42
C VAL A 519 2.06 -9.63 5.39
N VAL A 520 2.97 -10.57 5.60
CA VAL A 520 3.15 -11.74 4.73
C VAL A 520 3.24 -13.02 5.56
N ARG A 521 2.67 -14.11 5.03
CA ARG A 521 2.84 -15.47 5.57
C ARG A 521 3.20 -16.44 4.45
N ASN A 522 4.36 -17.08 4.57
CA ASN A 522 4.92 -17.97 3.56
C ASN A 522 4.00 -19.14 3.18
N LEU A 523 3.48 -19.89 4.17
CA LEU A 523 2.62 -21.05 3.91
C LEU A 523 1.37 -20.71 3.07
N SER A 524 0.82 -19.52 3.26
CA SER A 524 -0.38 -19.08 2.54
C SER A 524 -0.08 -18.31 1.24
N GLY A 525 1.17 -17.90 1.03
CA GLY A 525 1.56 -16.93 -0.01
C GLY A 525 0.81 -15.59 0.06
N THR A 526 0.10 -15.31 1.16
CA THR A 526 -0.79 -14.16 1.24
C THR A 526 0.00 -12.93 1.67
N VAL A 527 -0.01 -11.91 0.80
CA VAL A 527 0.48 -10.56 1.08
C VAL A 527 -0.72 -9.68 1.40
N ARG A 528 -0.67 -8.95 2.52
CA ARG A 528 -1.71 -7.99 2.93
C ARG A 528 -1.10 -6.61 3.07
N TYR A 529 -1.71 -5.63 2.44
CA TYR A 529 -1.48 -4.23 2.74
C TYR A 529 -2.65 -3.72 3.59
N MET A 530 -2.35 -3.00 4.66
CA MET A 530 -3.30 -2.60 5.68
C MET A 530 -3.20 -1.10 5.92
N ASP A 531 -4.32 -0.40 5.79
CA ASP A 531 -4.50 0.97 6.25
C ASP A 531 -5.25 0.93 7.58
N THR A 532 -4.55 1.29 8.66
CA THR A 532 -5.10 1.23 10.01
C THR A 532 -5.32 2.64 10.55
N HIS A 533 -6.54 2.92 11.00
CA HIS A 533 -6.88 4.17 11.68
C HIS A 533 -6.99 3.95 13.18
N HIS A 534 -6.08 4.56 13.91
CA HIS A 534 -5.97 4.44 15.36
C HIS A 534 -6.66 5.64 16.04
N LYS A 535 -7.47 5.39 17.08
CA LYS A 535 -8.32 6.41 17.75
C LYS A 535 -7.96 6.55 19.23
N TRP A 536 -7.60 7.75 19.69
CA TRP A 536 -7.02 7.96 21.03
C TRP A 536 -8.07 7.90 22.13
N ALA A 537 -9.31 8.24 21.79
CA ALA A 537 -10.46 8.14 22.69
C ALA A 537 -10.79 6.69 23.10
N LYS A 538 -10.11 5.69 22.54
CA LYS A 538 -10.26 4.28 22.90
C LYS A 538 -8.95 3.73 23.48
N PRO A 539 -9.03 2.90 24.53
CA PRO A 539 -7.85 2.42 25.26
C PRO A 539 -6.94 1.46 24.47
N SER A 540 -7.25 1.15 23.21
CA SER A 540 -6.46 0.22 22.40
C SER A 540 -5.04 0.73 22.12
N ILE A 541 -4.86 2.05 21.98
CA ILE A 541 -3.57 2.74 21.81
C ILE A 541 -3.70 4.12 22.47
N THR A 542 -2.99 4.36 23.56
CA THR A 542 -2.99 5.65 24.26
C THR A 542 -1.75 6.46 23.89
N ASN A 543 -1.94 7.72 23.48
CA ASN A 543 -0.86 8.69 23.32
C ASN A 543 -0.72 9.50 24.62
N PRO A 544 0.38 9.37 25.38
CA PRO A 544 0.54 10.04 26.67
C PRO A 544 0.41 11.57 26.60
N ARG A 545 0.83 12.19 25.49
CA ARG A 545 0.71 13.65 25.29
C ARG A 545 -0.75 14.10 25.22
N PHE A 546 -1.62 13.28 24.62
CA PHE A 546 -3.04 13.60 24.50
C PHE A 546 -3.79 13.34 25.81
N GLN A 547 -3.36 12.35 26.60
CA GLN A 547 -3.85 12.17 27.96
C GLN A 547 -3.57 13.44 28.78
N GLN A 548 -2.32 13.92 28.78
CA GLN A 548 -1.92 15.14 29.48
C GLN A 548 -2.69 16.38 28.99
N GLN A 549 -2.89 16.53 27.68
CA GLN A 549 -3.58 17.68 27.11
C GLN A 549 -5.11 17.62 27.35
N ALA A 550 -5.69 16.42 27.31
CA ALA A 550 -7.08 16.20 27.71
C ALA A 550 -7.27 16.45 29.21
N ASP A 551 -6.36 15.99 30.06
CA ASP A 551 -6.40 16.24 31.50
C ASP A 551 -6.28 17.74 31.82
N ILE A 552 -5.46 18.50 31.08
CA ILE A 552 -5.35 19.97 31.19
C ILE A 552 -6.63 20.67 30.72
N LEU A 553 -7.24 20.21 29.63
CA LEU A 553 -8.51 20.77 29.13
C LEU A 553 -9.66 20.49 30.11
N MET A 554 -9.71 19.28 30.67
CA MET A 554 -10.74 18.86 31.64
C MET A 554 -10.51 19.46 33.04
N SER A 555 -9.27 19.85 33.38
CA SER A 555 -9.00 20.61 34.62
C SER A 555 -9.40 22.09 34.49
N ASN A 556 -9.30 22.67 33.30
CA ASN A 556 -9.68 24.06 33.06
C ASN A 556 -11.21 24.26 32.95
N GLU A 557 -11.96 23.24 32.51
CA GLU A 557 -13.43 23.26 32.57
C GLU A 557 -13.97 23.20 34.02
N GLY A 558 -13.15 22.79 35.00
CA GLY A 558 -13.51 22.75 36.42
C GLY A 558 -13.29 24.06 37.19
N GLU A 559 -12.61 25.06 36.62
CA GLU A 559 -12.33 26.34 37.29
C GLU A 559 -13.21 27.51 36.80
N GLU A 560 -13.93 27.37 35.68
CA GLU A 560 -14.84 28.42 35.18
C GLU A 560 -16.27 28.35 35.76
N ASP A 561 -16.64 27.29 36.47
CA ASP A 561 -17.97 27.13 37.09
C ASP A 561 -18.03 27.61 38.57
N ASP A 562 -16.94 28.15 39.12
CA ASP A 562 -16.85 28.60 40.53
C ASP A 562 -16.42 30.09 40.70
N LYS A 563 -16.68 30.92 39.69
CA LYS A 563 -16.61 32.40 39.76
C LYS A 563 -17.83 33.03 39.10
#